data_AF-A0A562SSI3-F1
#
_entry.id   AF-A0A562SSI3-F1
#
_cell.length_a   1.000
_cell.length_b   1.000
_cell.length_c   1.000
_cell.angle_alpha   90.00
_cell.angle_beta   90.00
_cell.angle_gamma   90.00
#
_symmetry.space_group_name_H-M   'P 1'
#
loop_
_entity.id
_entity.type
_entity.pdbx_description
1 polymer ?
#
loop_
_entity_poly.entity_id
_entity_poly.type
_entity_poly.pdbx_seq_one_letter_code
_entity_poly.pdbx_strand_id
1 'polypeptide(L)'
;MRTLFNTLLVCTPLFICSCAKQAQQEQLQQAPLQASASQSAVMAAATWETVIDGNSFNSYSAFEAAWNYLYPWGSDHNGTARMYGSPTDHNHIYLSNGVLTEKATRINWDEGNSSADPYLPIRYHSGAVHAKTHVLVNDQFPNWEVKCDFQAPSVKGSWPAFWLTGVNSWPPESDIMEFKGDANNWQNTFRTPSDVSSTITWVSSPGNWHTYRVWITKVNDTDVDIHYYIDGNWKAVHRGNFVGKPFYVIINLQMEGSSGSPGPSADTYLHARNVYIGRTRNY
;
A
#
# COMPACT_ATOMS: atom_id res chain seq x y z
N MET A 1 -67.19 79.46 -19.25
CA MET A 1 -67.65 78.13 -18.80
C MET A 1 -68.26 78.30 -17.41
N ARG A 2 -69.56 78.00 -17.25
CA ARG A 2 -70.10 76.97 -16.32
C ARG A 2 -69.55 77.07 -14.87
N THR A 3 -70.27 77.69 -13.91
CA THR A 3 -71.32 77.11 -13.02
C THR A 3 -70.80 76.01 -12.07
N LEU A 4 -71.18 75.86 -10.79
CA LEU A 4 -72.01 76.63 -9.83
C LEU A 4 -71.91 75.93 -8.44
N PHE A 5 -72.51 76.55 -7.40
CA PHE A 5 -73.10 75.95 -6.18
C PHE A 5 -72.25 75.41 -4.99
N ASN A 6 -72.71 75.85 -3.80
CA ASN A 6 -72.55 75.22 -2.47
C ASN A 6 -73.09 73.78 -2.43
N THR A 7 -72.79 73.02 -1.35
CA THR A 7 -73.81 72.47 -0.40
C THR A 7 -73.12 71.93 0.87
N LEU A 8 -73.79 72.08 2.02
CA LEU A 8 -73.42 71.54 3.33
C LEU A 8 -74.10 70.17 3.54
N LEU A 9 -73.46 69.18 4.18
CA LEU A 9 -74.20 68.02 4.69
C LEU A 9 -73.63 67.48 6.02
N VAL A 10 -74.54 67.16 6.95
CA VAL A 10 -74.29 66.61 8.29
C VAL A 10 -74.81 65.18 8.33
N CYS A 11 -74.07 64.25 8.95
CA CYS A 11 -74.58 62.93 9.34
C CYS A 11 -73.88 62.38 10.61
N THR A 12 -74.60 62.39 11.74
CA THR A 12 -74.61 61.29 12.73
C THR A 12 -75.31 60.05 12.11
N PRO A 13 -75.35 58.83 12.70
CA PRO A 13 -75.24 58.42 14.12
C PRO A 13 -74.10 57.37 14.33
N LEU A 14 -73.99 56.47 15.33
CA LEU A 14 -74.87 55.88 16.38
C LEU A 14 -74.05 55.53 17.65
N PHE A 15 -74.75 55.18 18.75
CA PHE A 15 -74.24 54.35 19.85
C PHE A 15 -75.11 53.08 19.95
N ILE A 16 -74.51 51.90 20.11
CA ILE A 16 -75.23 50.64 20.42
C ILE A 16 -74.46 49.89 21.51
N CYS A 17 -75.13 49.55 22.62
CA CYS A 17 -74.63 48.62 23.62
C CYS A 17 -74.81 47.17 23.17
N SER A 18 -73.85 46.29 23.46
CA SER A 18 -74.07 44.84 23.52
C SER A 18 -73.05 44.15 24.42
N CYS A 19 -73.51 43.26 25.28
CA CYS A 19 -72.67 42.45 26.18
C CYS A 19 -72.19 41.18 25.49
N ALA A 20 -70.94 40.77 25.73
CA ALA A 20 -70.49 39.41 25.40
C ALA A 20 -69.49 38.86 26.44
N LYS A 21 -69.96 37.84 27.16
CA LYS A 21 -69.24 36.66 27.70
C LYS A 21 -67.75 36.79 28.01
N GLN A 22 -67.40 36.63 29.29
CA GLN A 22 -66.08 36.13 29.69
C GLN A 22 -65.88 34.70 29.15
N ALA A 23 -64.68 34.43 28.63
CA ALA A 23 -64.17 33.08 28.37
C ALA A 23 -62.96 32.84 29.29
N GLN A 24 -62.90 31.65 29.90
CA GLN A 24 -61.78 31.25 30.76
C GLN A 24 -60.52 31.04 29.91
N GLN A 25 -59.36 31.42 30.48
CA GLN A 25 -58.06 31.05 29.91
C GLN A 25 -57.71 29.62 30.31
N GLU A 26 -57.50 28.75 29.33
CA GLU A 26 -56.80 27.48 29.56
C GLU A 26 -55.29 27.76 29.68
N GLN A 27 -54.69 27.41 30.83
CA GLN A 27 -53.23 27.46 30.98
C GLN A 27 -52.61 26.25 30.27
N LEU A 28 -52.06 26.48 29.08
CA LEU A 28 -51.16 25.52 28.44
C LEU A 28 -49.85 25.43 29.26
N GLN A 29 -49.71 24.33 29.99
CA GLN A 29 -48.54 24.02 30.78
C GLN A 29 -47.40 23.60 29.83
N GLN A 30 -46.49 24.52 29.52
CA GLN A 30 -45.33 24.25 28.68
C GLN A 30 -44.39 23.26 29.40
N ALA A 31 -44.29 22.03 28.87
CA ALA A 31 -43.20 21.14 29.22
C ALA A 31 -41.87 21.77 28.77
N PRO A 32 -40.81 21.71 29.59
CA PRO A 32 -39.53 22.27 29.20
C PRO A 32 -38.99 21.51 27.99
N LEU A 33 -38.65 22.25 26.93
CA LEU A 33 -37.84 21.74 25.83
C LEU A 33 -36.50 21.25 26.39
N GLN A 34 -36.38 19.94 26.60
CA GLN A 34 -35.08 19.31 26.72
C GLN A 34 -34.41 19.44 25.36
N ALA A 35 -33.56 20.46 25.23
CA ALA A 35 -32.64 20.55 24.11
C ALA A 35 -31.79 19.28 24.14
N SER A 36 -32.01 18.39 23.19
CA SER A 36 -31.10 17.28 22.95
C SER A 36 -29.76 17.90 22.56
N ALA A 37 -28.80 17.84 23.47
CA ALA A 37 -27.43 18.15 23.16
C ALA A 37 -26.98 17.10 22.14
N SER A 38 -27.06 17.44 20.86
CA SER A 38 -26.45 16.68 19.79
C SER A 38 -24.95 16.66 20.09
N GLN A 39 -24.49 15.54 20.66
CA GLN A 39 -23.07 15.26 20.73
C GLN A 39 -22.59 15.05 19.30
N SER A 40 -22.21 16.15 18.66
CA SER A 40 -21.38 16.16 17.46
C SER A 40 -20.07 15.50 17.86
N ALA A 41 -19.99 14.18 17.65
CA ALA A 41 -18.73 13.46 17.76
C ALA A 41 -17.76 14.13 16.80
N VAL A 42 -16.71 14.73 17.34
CA VAL A 42 -15.62 15.28 16.54
C VAL A 42 -14.87 14.09 15.98
N MET A 43 -15.30 13.63 14.81
CA MET A 43 -14.58 12.63 14.02
C MET A 43 -13.18 13.17 13.79
N ALA A 44 -12.16 12.49 14.34
CA ALA A 44 -10.79 12.94 14.15
C ALA A 44 -10.41 12.77 12.67
N ALA A 45 -9.83 13.83 12.09
CA ALA A 45 -9.48 13.83 10.68
C ALA A 45 -8.46 12.73 10.37
N ALA A 46 -8.56 12.13 9.19
CA ALA A 46 -7.64 11.09 8.76
C ALA A 46 -6.19 11.63 8.70
N THR A 47 -5.24 10.88 9.24
CA THR A 47 -3.81 11.27 9.33
C THR A 47 -2.94 10.34 8.49
N TRP A 48 -1.78 10.83 8.04
CA TRP A 48 -0.77 9.97 7.42
C TRP A 48 0.22 9.46 8.49
N GLU A 49 0.43 8.15 8.53
CA GLU A 49 1.40 7.46 9.40
C GLU A 49 2.57 6.93 8.57
N THR A 50 3.80 7.14 9.01
CA THR A 50 4.97 6.39 8.53
C THR A 50 5.11 5.11 9.36
N VAL A 51 5.18 3.96 8.69
CA VAL A 51 5.26 2.62 9.30
C VAL A 51 6.69 2.07 9.25
N ILE A 52 7.36 2.25 8.12
CA ILE A 52 8.81 2.05 7.96
C ILE A 52 9.35 3.32 7.28
N ASP A 53 10.39 3.91 7.86
CA ASP A 53 11.09 5.07 7.30
C ASP A 53 12.35 4.65 6.52
N GLY A 54 12.97 5.60 5.82
CA GLY A 54 14.19 5.38 5.06
C GLY A 54 15.42 4.98 5.88
N ASN A 55 15.32 4.97 7.22
CA ASN A 55 16.44 4.69 8.12
C ASN A 55 16.55 3.22 8.52
N SER A 56 15.61 2.35 8.14
CA SER A 56 15.64 0.93 8.54
C SER A 56 16.87 0.16 8.03
N PHE A 57 17.65 0.70 7.08
CA PHE A 57 18.90 0.08 6.61
C PHE A 57 20.17 0.75 7.17
N ASN A 58 20.04 1.70 8.11
CA ASN A 58 21.19 2.42 8.67
C ASN A 58 22.02 1.61 9.67
N SER A 59 21.45 0.57 10.29
CA SER A 59 22.14 -0.34 11.21
C SER A 59 21.39 -1.66 11.34
N TYR A 60 22.06 -2.73 11.77
CA TYR A 60 21.41 -4.02 12.00
C TYR A 60 20.29 -3.93 13.05
N SER A 61 20.44 -3.11 14.10
CA SER A 61 19.37 -2.91 15.09
C SER A 61 18.15 -2.17 14.50
N ALA A 62 18.34 -1.24 13.56
CA ALA A 62 17.23 -0.58 12.86
C ALA A 62 16.57 -1.54 11.84
N PHE A 63 17.37 -2.36 11.17
CA PHE A 63 16.90 -3.40 10.27
C PHE A 63 16.07 -4.44 11.01
N GLU A 64 16.62 -5.06 12.06
CA GLU A 64 15.95 -6.07 12.88
C GLU A 64 14.75 -5.52 13.64
N ALA A 65 14.60 -4.21 13.82
CA ALA A 65 13.36 -3.63 14.34
C ALA A 65 12.20 -3.70 13.32
N ALA A 66 12.49 -3.61 12.02
CA ALA A 66 11.50 -3.46 10.95
C ALA A 66 11.41 -4.67 9.99
N TRP A 67 12.44 -5.51 9.94
CA TRP A 67 12.64 -6.59 8.97
C TRP A 67 13.05 -7.91 9.64
N ASN A 68 12.77 -9.00 8.95
CA ASN A 68 13.29 -10.34 9.19
C ASN A 68 14.19 -10.74 8.01
N TYR A 69 15.16 -11.61 8.27
CA TYR A 69 15.90 -12.31 7.23
C TYR A 69 15.05 -13.42 6.58
N LEU A 70 15.42 -13.82 5.37
CA LEU A 70 14.79 -14.85 4.53
C LEU A 70 13.36 -14.50 4.07
N TYR A 71 12.75 -15.40 3.29
CA TYR A 71 11.32 -15.31 3.00
C TYR A 71 10.50 -15.65 4.26
N PRO A 72 9.22 -15.22 4.35
CA PRO A 72 8.35 -15.55 5.48
C PRO A 72 8.16 -17.06 5.73
N TRP A 73 8.42 -17.90 4.72
CA TRP A 73 8.34 -19.37 4.78
C TRP A 73 9.71 -20.07 4.79
N GLY A 74 10.83 -19.34 4.88
CA GLY A 74 12.18 -19.89 4.97
C GLY A 74 13.11 -19.50 3.82
N SER A 75 14.06 -20.37 3.48
CA SER A 75 15.20 -20.06 2.62
C SER A 75 14.96 -20.23 1.12
N ASP A 76 13.88 -20.87 0.71
CA ASP A 76 13.75 -21.46 -0.63
C ASP A 76 12.53 -20.90 -1.40
N HIS A 77 12.65 -20.85 -2.73
CA HIS A 77 11.59 -20.41 -3.66
C HIS A 77 11.75 -21.09 -5.03
N ASN A 78 11.13 -20.55 -6.08
CA ASN A 78 10.97 -21.16 -7.42
C ASN A 78 12.17 -20.94 -8.37
N GLY A 79 13.32 -20.54 -7.84
CA GLY A 79 14.58 -20.45 -8.57
C GLY A 79 15.64 -21.43 -8.02
N THR A 80 16.90 -21.15 -8.33
CA THR A 80 18.06 -22.00 -7.98
C THR A 80 18.94 -21.39 -6.88
N ALA A 81 18.54 -20.25 -6.30
CA ALA A 81 19.18 -19.68 -5.13
C ALA A 81 18.48 -20.11 -3.84
N ARG A 82 19.29 -20.54 -2.86
CA ARG A 82 18.90 -20.69 -1.45
C ARG A 82 19.35 -19.44 -0.68
N MET A 83 18.47 -18.94 0.19
CA MET A 83 18.68 -17.68 0.90
C MET A 83 19.40 -17.92 2.24
N TYR A 84 20.40 -17.07 2.52
CA TYR A 84 21.19 -17.10 3.75
C TYR A 84 21.20 -15.73 4.42
N GLY A 85 20.91 -15.73 5.72
CA GLY A 85 21.02 -14.56 6.56
C GLY A 85 20.38 -14.77 7.93
N SER A 86 20.98 -14.19 8.96
CA SER A 86 20.48 -14.17 10.34
C SER A 86 21.17 -13.04 11.11
N PRO A 87 20.74 -12.69 12.34
CA PRO A 87 21.46 -11.72 13.19
C PRO A 87 22.94 -12.05 13.45
N THR A 88 23.38 -13.27 13.17
CA THR A 88 24.77 -13.73 13.32
C THR A 88 25.42 -14.15 11.99
N ASP A 89 24.73 -14.01 10.85
CA ASP A 89 25.25 -14.32 9.52
C ASP A 89 24.79 -13.28 8.50
N HIS A 90 25.74 -12.47 8.03
CA HIS A 90 25.51 -11.40 7.05
C HIS A 90 26.25 -11.65 5.73
N ASN A 91 26.65 -12.90 5.43
CA ASN A 91 27.48 -13.20 4.25
C ASN A 91 26.80 -12.91 2.90
N HIS A 92 25.46 -12.99 2.86
CA HIS A 92 24.65 -12.75 1.67
C HIS A 92 23.63 -11.60 1.82
N ILE A 93 23.45 -11.09 3.04
CA ILE A 93 22.56 -9.98 3.39
C ILE A 93 23.32 -9.07 4.34
N TYR A 94 23.75 -7.89 3.88
CA TYR A 94 24.52 -6.95 4.70
C TYR A 94 24.16 -5.49 4.45
N LEU A 95 24.45 -4.66 5.46
CA LEU A 95 24.17 -3.23 5.45
C LEU A 95 25.47 -2.42 5.35
N SER A 96 25.46 -1.38 4.53
CA SER A 96 26.56 -0.40 4.44
C SER A 96 26.02 0.98 4.07
N ASN A 97 26.31 2.01 4.88
CA ASN A 97 25.93 3.40 4.61
C ASN A 97 24.44 3.63 4.24
N GLY A 98 23.52 2.95 4.93
CA GLY A 98 22.07 3.06 4.65
C GLY A 98 21.59 2.24 3.44
N VAL A 99 22.46 1.40 2.86
CA VAL A 99 22.14 0.50 1.75
C VAL A 99 22.11 -0.94 2.25
N LEU A 100 20.97 -1.61 2.03
CA LEU A 100 20.87 -3.07 2.08
C LEU A 100 21.48 -3.63 0.81
N THR A 101 22.33 -4.65 0.95
CA THR A 101 22.89 -5.41 -0.17
C THR A 101 22.57 -6.88 -0.02
N GLU A 102 22.01 -7.46 -1.07
CA GLU A 102 21.85 -8.89 -1.23
C GLU A 102 22.83 -9.38 -2.31
N LYS A 103 23.59 -10.43 -2.00
CA LYS A 103 24.65 -10.97 -2.86
C LYS A 103 24.33 -12.40 -3.24
N ALA A 104 24.12 -12.67 -4.53
CA ALA A 104 24.10 -14.01 -5.09
C ALA A 104 25.51 -14.47 -5.47
N THR A 105 25.98 -15.57 -4.88
CA THR A 105 27.23 -16.25 -5.22
C THR A 105 26.93 -17.63 -5.79
N ARG A 106 27.55 -18.00 -6.91
CA ARG A 106 27.35 -19.32 -7.53
C ARG A 106 28.16 -20.40 -6.79
N ILE A 107 27.53 -21.51 -6.43
CA ILE A 107 28.19 -22.65 -5.79
C ILE A 107 28.75 -23.65 -6.81
N ASN A 108 29.64 -24.53 -6.37
CA ASN A 108 30.28 -25.57 -7.20
C ASN A 108 30.21 -26.99 -6.61
N TRP A 109 29.41 -27.19 -5.56
CA TRP A 109 29.08 -28.49 -4.98
C TRP A 109 27.58 -28.80 -5.15
N ASP A 110 27.18 -30.03 -4.84
CA ASP A 110 25.77 -30.43 -4.77
C ASP A 110 25.23 -30.16 -3.35
N GLU A 111 24.19 -29.32 -3.25
CA GLU A 111 23.50 -28.99 -2.01
C GLU A 111 22.03 -29.48 -2.01
N GLY A 112 21.69 -30.35 -2.97
CA GLY A 112 20.33 -30.77 -3.23
C GLY A 112 19.49 -29.68 -3.91
N ASN A 113 18.18 -29.79 -3.74
CA ASN A 113 17.19 -28.98 -4.43
C ASN A 113 16.50 -27.98 -3.50
N SER A 114 15.89 -26.96 -4.10
CA SER A 114 14.90 -26.10 -3.46
C SER A 114 13.76 -26.93 -2.87
N SER A 115 13.30 -26.57 -1.67
CA SER A 115 12.11 -27.16 -1.03
C SER A 115 10.79 -26.63 -1.58
N ALA A 116 10.82 -25.69 -2.53
CA ALA A 116 9.64 -25.10 -3.17
C ALA A 116 9.54 -25.51 -4.65
N ASP A 117 8.32 -25.60 -5.17
CA ASP A 117 8.05 -25.91 -6.58
C ASP A 117 8.77 -24.90 -7.53
N PRO A 118 9.39 -25.37 -8.63
CA PRO A 118 9.40 -26.73 -9.18
C PRO A 118 10.60 -27.59 -8.71
N TYR A 119 11.06 -27.39 -7.48
CA TYR A 119 12.12 -28.17 -6.80
C TYR A 119 13.43 -28.19 -7.59
N LEU A 120 13.86 -27.02 -8.09
CA LEU A 120 15.09 -26.88 -8.87
C LEU A 120 16.35 -27.17 -8.03
N PRO A 121 17.43 -27.70 -8.62
CA PRO A 121 18.71 -27.87 -7.92
C PRO A 121 19.27 -26.52 -7.47
N ILE A 122 19.81 -26.45 -6.26
CA ILE A 122 20.47 -25.23 -5.76
C ILE A 122 21.80 -25.04 -6.50
N ARG A 123 22.00 -23.82 -7.01
CA ARG A 123 23.17 -23.38 -7.76
C ARG A 123 23.77 -22.09 -7.22
N TYR A 124 23.05 -21.37 -6.36
CA TYR A 124 23.49 -20.10 -5.78
C TYR A 124 23.14 -20.02 -4.30
N HIS A 125 23.96 -19.29 -3.55
CA HIS A 125 23.63 -18.75 -2.23
C HIS A 125 23.30 -17.27 -2.40
N SER A 126 22.18 -16.80 -1.84
CA SER A 126 21.72 -15.43 -2.03
C SER A 126 20.99 -14.85 -0.80
N GLY A 127 20.37 -13.68 -0.95
CA GLY A 127 19.62 -12.98 0.09
C GLY A 127 18.14 -12.80 -0.24
N ALA A 128 17.32 -12.82 0.82
CA ALA A 128 15.95 -12.33 0.85
C ALA A 128 15.67 -11.73 2.23
N VAL A 129 14.83 -10.69 2.30
CA VAL A 129 14.34 -10.09 3.55
C VAL A 129 12.86 -9.78 3.43
N HIS A 130 12.14 -9.79 4.56
CA HIS A 130 10.73 -9.40 4.59
C HIS A 130 10.40 -8.47 5.76
N ALA A 131 9.49 -7.52 5.54
CA ALA A 131 9.07 -6.59 6.57
C ALA A 131 8.27 -7.32 7.67
N LYS A 132 8.48 -6.93 8.93
CA LYS A 132 7.70 -7.38 10.09
C LYS A 132 6.30 -6.79 10.11
N THR A 133 6.10 -5.65 9.44
CA THR A 133 4.77 -5.06 9.25
C THR A 133 4.09 -5.66 8.03
N HIS A 134 2.77 -5.85 8.11
CA HIS A 134 1.98 -6.24 6.96
C HIS A 134 1.24 -5.05 6.38
N VAL A 135 1.20 -4.95 5.06
CA VAL A 135 0.28 -4.05 4.36
C VAL A 135 -1.11 -4.65 4.47
N LEU A 136 -2.05 -3.93 5.08
CA LEU A 136 -3.43 -4.36 5.27
C LEU A 136 -4.38 -3.21 4.93
N VAL A 137 -5.05 -3.32 3.78
CA VAL A 137 -6.01 -2.32 3.32
C VAL A 137 -7.38 -2.63 3.91
N ASN A 138 -7.95 -1.68 4.66
CA ASN A 138 -9.28 -1.77 5.28
C ASN A 138 -9.83 -0.36 5.58
N ASP A 139 -10.98 -0.25 6.27
CA ASP A 139 -11.60 1.05 6.57
C ASP A 139 -10.78 1.93 7.51
N GLN A 140 -9.96 1.34 8.39
CA GLN A 140 -9.04 2.08 9.26
C GLN A 140 -7.78 2.52 8.51
N PHE A 141 -7.29 1.70 7.57
CA PHE A 141 -6.10 1.98 6.77
C PHE A 141 -6.41 1.88 5.26
N PRO A 142 -7.14 2.87 4.69
CA PRO A 142 -7.65 2.77 3.33
C PRO A 142 -6.61 3.04 2.25
N ASN A 143 -5.50 3.71 2.57
CA ASN A 143 -4.42 3.99 1.62
C ASN A 143 -3.08 3.54 2.18
N TRP A 144 -2.22 3.00 1.33
CA TRP A 144 -0.84 2.64 1.63
C TRP A 144 0.11 3.10 0.51
N GLU A 145 1.30 3.53 0.87
CA GLU A 145 2.43 3.74 -0.02
C GLU A 145 3.54 2.74 0.33
N VAL A 146 4.08 2.06 -0.68
CA VAL A 146 5.26 1.20 -0.54
C VAL A 146 6.24 1.59 -1.63
N LYS A 147 7.45 2.02 -1.27
CA LYS A 147 8.50 2.42 -2.22
C LYS A 147 9.89 2.09 -1.72
N CYS A 148 10.84 1.93 -2.65
CA CYS A 148 12.26 1.79 -2.36
C CYS A 148 13.08 2.17 -3.62
N ASP A 149 14.30 2.64 -3.42
CA ASP A 149 15.28 2.82 -4.48
C ASP A 149 16.09 1.53 -4.63
N PHE A 150 16.36 1.10 -5.87
CA PHE A 150 17.18 -0.08 -6.16
C PHE A 150 18.26 0.19 -7.21
N GLN A 151 19.39 -0.52 -7.08
CA GLN A 151 20.26 -0.90 -8.20
C GLN A 151 20.08 -2.41 -8.42
N ALA A 152 19.48 -2.80 -9.53
CA ALA A 152 19.06 -4.17 -9.79
C ALA A 152 19.89 -4.84 -10.90
N PRO A 153 20.28 -6.12 -10.75
CA PRO A 153 20.89 -6.89 -11.82
C PRO A 153 19.84 -7.28 -12.87
N SER A 154 20.15 -7.05 -14.14
CA SER A 154 19.24 -7.24 -15.28
C SER A 154 19.86 -8.12 -16.37
N VAL A 155 20.57 -9.18 -15.93
CA VAL A 155 21.33 -10.09 -16.79
C VAL A 155 20.75 -11.49 -16.73
N LYS A 156 20.89 -12.28 -17.79
CA LYS A 156 20.30 -13.62 -17.88
C LYS A 156 20.57 -14.44 -16.62
N GLY A 157 19.52 -14.98 -16.02
CA GLY A 157 19.58 -15.76 -14.79
C GLY A 157 19.69 -14.97 -13.48
N SER A 158 19.62 -13.63 -13.48
CA SER A 158 19.34 -12.85 -12.27
C SER A 158 17.85 -12.51 -12.15
N TRP A 159 17.28 -12.71 -10.96
CA TRP A 159 15.87 -12.45 -10.65
C TRP A 159 15.72 -11.63 -9.34
N PRO A 160 16.09 -10.34 -9.36
CA PRO A 160 15.78 -9.43 -8.26
C PRO A 160 14.27 -9.12 -8.23
N ALA A 161 13.71 -8.99 -7.04
CA ALA A 161 12.31 -8.61 -6.86
C ALA A 161 12.08 -7.73 -5.62
N PHE A 162 11.07 -6.86 -5.70
CA PHE A 162 10.44 -6.13 -4.61
C PHE A 162 8.92 -6.24 -4.78
N TRP A 163 8.25 -6.89 -3.85
CA TRP A 163 6.90 -7.42 -4.08
C TRP A 163 6.09 -7.57 -2.80
N LEU A 164 4.79 -7.77 -3.00
CA LEU A 164 3.78 -7.93 -1.96
C LEU A 164 3.09 -9.28 -2.16
N THR A 165 3.03 -10.13 -1.13
CA THR A 165 2.33 -11.42 -1.23
C THR A 165 1.50 -11.74 0.01
N GLY A 166 0.38 -12.45 -0.19
CA GLY A 166 -0.60 -12.71 0.86
C GLY A 166 -0.05 -13.53 2.03
N VAL A 167 -0.28 -13.07 3.26
CA VAL A 167 0.22 -13.72 4.48
C VAL A 167 -0.41 -15.10 4.72
N ASN A 168 -1.69 -15.25 4.34
CA ASN A 168 -2.51 -16.43 4.64
C ASN A 168 -2.69 -17.37 3.44
N SER A 169 -2.37 -16.91 2.22
CA SER A 169 -2.55 -17.67 0.98
C SER A 169 -1.76 -17.02 -0.16
N TRP A 170 -1.30 -17.84 -1.11
CA TRP A 170 -0.86 -17.39 -2.41
C TRP A 170 -1.81 -17.92 -3.52
N PRO A 171 -2.27 -17.05 -4.43
CA PRO A 171 -2.34 -15.59 -4.34
C PRO A 171 -3.23 -15.13 -3.15
N PRO A 172 -3.32 -13.82 -2.84
CA PRO A 172 -3.03 -12.66 -3.69
C PRO A 172 -1.55 -12.26 -3.75
N GLU A 173 -1.17 -11.52 -4.80
CA GLU A 173 0.19 -11.00 -5.00
C GLU A 173 0.22 -9.71 -5.84
N SER A 174 1.24 -8.89 -5.63
CA SER A 174 1.51 -7.66 -6.39
C SER A 174 3.02 -7.36 -6.47
N ASP A 175 3.61 -7.47 -7.66
CA ASP A 175 5.04 -7.22 -7.90
C ASP A 175 5.27 -5.75 -8.24
N ILE A 176 6.16 -5.08 -7.49
CA ILE A 176 6.45 -3.64 -7.62
C ILE A 176 7.65 -3.42 -8.55
N MET A 177 8.69 -4.21 -8.34
CA MET A 177 9.88 -4.35 -9.17
C MET A 177 10.19 -5.83 -9.34
N GLU A 178 10.40 -6.29 -10.56
CA GLU A 178 10.78 -7.66 -10.87
C GLU A 178 11.50 -7.70 -12.22
N PHE A 179 12.76 -8.14 -12.25
CA PHE A 179 13.50 -8.36 -13.49
C PHE A 179 13.70 -9.85 -13.74
N LYS A 180 13.49 -10.31 -14.98
CA LYS A 180 13.57 -11.73 -15.36
C LYS A 180 14.65 -11.96 -16.41
N GLY A 181 15.90 -11.75 -16.02
CA GLY A 181 17.06 -12.00 -16.88
C GLY A 181 17.35 -10.94 -17.94
N ASP A 182 16.58 -9.85 -17.97
CA ASP A 182 16.74 -8.69 -18.84
C ASP A 182 16.34 -7.39 -18.12
N ALA A 183 16.28 -6.27 -18.85
CA ALA A 183 15.93 -4.95 -18.32
C ALA A 183 14.43 -4.59 -18.45
N ASN A 184 13.56 -5.59 -18.66
CA ASN A 184 12.11 -5.40 -18.56
C ASN A 184 11.69 -5.57 -17.10
N ASN A 185 11.20 -4.49 -16.48
CA ASN A 185 10.57 -4.55 -15.18
C ASN A 185 9.13 -5.04 -15.32
N TRP A 186 8.81 -6.16 -14.68
CA TRP A 186 7.46 -6.70 -14.59
C TRP A 186 6.76 -6.14 -13.35
N GLN A 187 5.54 -5.66 -13.55
CA GLN A 187 4.64 -5.25 -12.48
C GLN A 187 3.39 -6.09 -12.65
N ASN A 188 3.20 -7.07 -11.78
CA ASN A 188 2.07 -8.01 -11.87
C ASN A 188 1.11 -7.82 -10.69
N THR A 189 -0.13 -8.25 -10.86
CA THR A 189 -1.11 -8.39 -9.79
C THR A 189 -1.88 -9.68 -9.98
N PHE A 190 -1.65 -10.67 -9.12
CA PHE A 190 -2.33 -11.96 -9.16
C PHE A 190 -3.51 -11.95 -8.20
N ARG A 191 -4.72 -12.13 -8.74
CA ARG A 191 -5.95 -12.38 -7.97
C ARG A 191 -6.19 -13.88 -7.80
N THR A 192 -5.78 -14.66 -8.78
CA THR A 192 -5.65 -16.13 -8.77
C THR A 192 -4.42 -16.52 -9.62
N PRO A 193 -3.96 -17.79 -9.62
CA PRO A 193 -2.80 -18.19 -10.42
C PRO A 193 -2.95 -17.98 -11.95
N SER A 194 -4.18 -17.82 -12.44
CA SER A 194 -4.49 -17.56 -13.86
C SER A 194 -5.10 -16.18 -14.13
N ASP A 195 -5.60 -15.49 -13.10
CA ASP A 195 -6.10 -14.12 -13.20
C ASP A 195 -5.01 -13.13 -12.75
N VAL A 196 -4.22 -12.69 -13.72
CA VAL A 196 -3.10 -11.76 -13.55
C VAL A 196 -3.27 -10.51 -14.43
N SER A 197 -2.99 -9.34 -13.85
CA SER A 197 -2.74 -8.11 -14.61
C SER A 197 -1.24 -7.87 -14.66
N SER A 198 -0.66 -7.67 -15.85
CA SER A 198 0.77 -7.41 -16.01
C SER A 198 1.01 -6.14 -16.80
N THR A 199 1.89 -5.28 -16.29
CA THR A 199 2.47 -4.14 -16.99
C THR A 199 3.98 -4.34 -17.06
N ILE A 200 4.53 -4.35 -18.27
CA ILE A 200 5.95 -4.57 -18.51
C ILE A 200 6.56 -3.25 -18.99
N THR A 201 7.57 -2.75 -18.28
CA THR A 201 8.26 -1.49 -18.60
C THR A 201 9.75 -1.73 -18.79
N TRP A 202 10.29 -1.39 -19.96
CA TRP A 202 11.74 -1.32 -20.15
C TRP A 202 12.35 -0.22 -19.26
N VAL A 203 13.34 -0.58 -18.44
CA VAL A 203 14.09 0.35 -17.59
C VAL A 203 15.50 0.50 -18.16
N SER A 204 15.88 1.73 -18.52
CA SER A 204 17.22 2.00 -19.05
C SER A 204 18.28 1.92 -17.95
N SER A 205 19.18 0.95 -18.05
CA SER A 205 20.29 0.72 -17.10
C SER A 205 19.84 0.42 -15.66
N PRO A 206 19.15 -0.72 -15.38
CA PRO A 206 18.61 -1.05 -14.06
C PRO A 206 19.65 -1.12 -12.91
N GLY A 207 20.94 -1.26 -13.25
CA GLY A 207 22.05 -1.16 -12.29
C GLY A 207 22.34 0.26 -11.80
N ASN A 208 21.69 1.30 -12.34
CA ASN A 208 21.64 2.63 -11.73
C ASN A 208 20.55 2.69 -10.65
N TRP A 209 20.55 3.75 -9.83
CA TRP A 209 19.48 3.94 -8.84
C TRP A 209 18.17 4.34 -9.52
N HIS A 210 17.14 3.51 -9.37
CA HIS A 210 15.78 3.76 -9.81
C HIS A 210 14.79 3.61 -8.63
N THR A 211 13.77 4.45 -8.55
CA THR A 211 12.74 4.38 -7.50
C THR A 211 11.53 3.60 -8.00
N TYR A 212 11.17 2.52 -7.30
CA TYR A 212 9.98 1.72 -7.59
C TYR A 212 8.95 1.91 -6.48
N ARG A 213 7.69 2.11 -6.86
CA ARG A 213 6.64 2.54 -5.94
C ARG A 213 5.28 2.00 -6.34
N VAL A 214 4.50 1.59 -5.34
CA VAL A 214 3.04 1.48 -5.44
C VAL A 214 2.34 2.44 -4.50
N TRP A 215 1.18 2.91 -4.94
CA TRP A 215 0.16 3.53 -4.10
C TRP A 215 -1.10 2.67 -4.17
N ILE A 216 -1.57 2.18 -3.03
CA ILE A 216 -2.68 1.24 -2.90
C ILE A 216 -3.84 1.94 -2.20
N THR A 217 -5.04 1.90 -2.77
CA THR A 217 -6.24 2.56 -2.22
C THR A 217 -7.44 1.62 -2.20
N LYS A 218 -8.16 1.54 -1.08
CA LYS A 218 -9.48 0.86 -0.95
C LYS A 218 -10.49 1.54 -1.88
N VAL A 219 -11.12 0.76 -2.76
CA VAL A 219 -12.13 1.22 -3.72
C VAL A 219 -13.54 0.90 -3.23
N ASN A 220 -13.73 -0.30 -2.69
CA ASN A 220 -14.97 -0.78 -2.09
C ASN A 220 -14.62 -1.82 -1.00
N ASP A 221 -15.56 -2.63 -0.52
CA ASP A 221 -15.30 -3.58 0.58
C ASP A 221 -14.53 -4.84 0.18
N THR A 222 -14.32 -5.06 -1.13
CA THR A 222 -13.55 -6.16 -1.70
C THR A 222 -12.24 -5.67 -2.34
N ASP A 223 -12.30 -4.53 -3.02
CA ASP A 223 -11.31 -4.12 -4.02
C ASP A 223 -10.35 -3.03 -3.57
N VAL A 224 -9.13 -3.11 -4.08
CA VAL A 224 -8.12 -2.06 -4.06
C VAL A 224 -7.66 -1.71 -5.48
N ASP A 225 -7.32 -0.45 -5.72
CA ASP A 225 -6.52 -0.03 -6.87
C ASP A 225 -5.06 0.09 -6.45
N ILE A 226 -4.17 -0.48 -7.27
CA ILE A 226 -2.71 -0.46 -7.10
C ILE A 226 -2.12 0.37 -8.25
N HIS A 227 -1.72 1.60 -7.96
CA HIS A 227 -1.06 2.47 -8.92
C HIS A 227 0.44 2.26 -8.89
N TYR A 228 1.03 1.90 -10.02
CA TYR A 228 2.44 1.60 -10.18
C TYR A 228 3.23 2.77 -10.75
N TYR A 229 4.44 2.97 -10.23
CA TYR A 229 5.35 4.04 -10.64
C TYR A 229 6.80 3.54 -10.72
N ILE A 230 7.56 4.09 -11.68
CA ILE A 230 9.02 3.97 -11.76
C ILE A 230 9.59 5.37 -11.99
N ASP A 231 10.53 5.78 -11.14
CA ASP A 231 11.14 7.12 -11.10
C ASP A 231 10.09 8.25 -11.01
N GLY A 232 9.04 8.03 -10.22
CA GLY A 232 7.89 8.94 -10.08
C GLY A 232 6.92 8.95 -11.28
N ASN A 233 7.28 8.33 -12.40
CA ASN A 233 6.42 8.25 -13.58
C ASN A 233 5.38 7.13 -13.40
N TRP A 234 4.09 7.47 -13.48
CA TRP A 234 3.01 6.49 -13.48
C TRP A 234 3.13 5.52 -14.66
N LYS A 235 2.85 4.24 -14.40
CA LYS A 235 2.93 3.15 -15.40
C LYS A 235 1.57 2.50 -15.65
N ALA A 236 0.87 2.14 -14.58
CA ALA A 236 -0.42 1.45 -14.64
C ALA A 236 -1.24 1.63 -13.36
N VAL A 237 -2.51 1.24 -13.44
CA VAL A 237 -3.32 0.90 -12.27
C VAL A 237 -3.86 -0.51 -12.46
N HIS A 238 -3.67 -1.37 -11.48
CA HIS A 238 -4.27 -2.71 -11.45
C HIS A 238 -5.30 -2.81 -10.32
N ARG A 239 -6.36 -3.57 -10.56
CA ARG A 239 -7.44 -3.86 -9.60
C ARG A 239 -7.17 -5.20 -8.92
N GLY A 240 -7.23 -5.26 -7.60
CA GLY A 240 -7.08 -6.49 -6.81
C GLY A 240 -8.16 -6.64 -5.75
N ASN A 241 -8.70 -7.84 -5.55
CA ASN A 241 -9.72 -8.15 -4.53
C ASN A 241 -9.10 -8.30 -3.12
N PHE A 242 -8.33 -7.29 -2.70
CA PHE A 242 -7.31 -7.42 -1.64
C PHE A 242 -7.69 -6.78 -0.30
N VAL A 243 -8.89 -6.18 -0.18
CA VAL A 243 -9.35 -5.61 1.09
C VAL A 243 -9.44 -6.69 2.16
N GLY A 244 -8.99 -6.38 3.38
CA GLY A 244 -8.97 -7.31 4.51
C GLY A 244 -7.90 -8.42 4.42
N LYS A 245 -7.13 -8.51 3.32
CA LYS A 245 -6.03 -9.47 3.17
C LYS A 245 -4.71 -8.80 3.58
N PRO A 246 -3.98 -9.31 4.58
CA PRO A 246 -2.65 -8.80 4.91
C PRO A 246 -1.59 -9.34 3.95
N PHE A 247 -0.62 -8.50 3.59
CA PHE A 247 0.50 -8.83 2.70
C PHE A 247 1.85 -8.65 3.41
N TYR A 248 2.76 -9.59 3.21
CA TYR A 248 4.18 -9.38 3.42
C TYR A 248 4.72 -8.37 2.40
N VAL A 249 5.78 -7.64 2.77
CA VAL A 249 6.61 -6.86 1.83
C VAL A 249 7.97 -7.55 1.76
N ILE A 250 8.41 -7.96 0.58
CA ILE A 250 9.59 -8.80 0.38
C ILE A 250 10.56 -8.10 -0.58
N ILE A 251 11.86 -8.14 -0.25
CA ILE A 251 12.98 -7.86 -1.15
C ILE A 251 13.76 -9.18 -1.27
N ASN A 252 14.16 -9.56 -2.48
CA ASN A 252 15.07 -10.70 -2.67
C ASN A 252 15.87 -10.62 -3.97
N LEU A 253 16.97 -11.38 -4.01
CA LEU A 253 17.73 -11.69 -5.22
C LEU A 253 17.67 -13.20 -5.49
N GLN A 254 16.67 -13.65 -6.25
CA GLN A 254 16.57 -15.03 -6.72
C GLN A 254 17.42 -15.20 -7.99
N MET A 255 17.77 -16.44 -8.35
CA MET A 255 18.61 -16.75 -9.51
C MET A 255 18.00 -17.88 -10.37
N GLU A 256 18.17 -17.77 -11.68
CA GLU A 256 17.59 -18.65 -12.70
C GLU A 256 16.06 -18.78 -12.59
N GLY A 257 15.47 -19.96 -12.72
CA GLY A 257 14.01 -20.13 -12.79
C GLY A 257 13.42 -19.34 -13.98
N SER A 258 12.45 -18.46 -13.73
CA SER A 258 11.84 -17.61 -14.76
C SER A 258 12.80 -16.58 -15.38
N SER A 259 13.96 -16.30 -14.77
CA SER A 259 15.00 -15.45 -15.37
C SER A 259 15.93 -16.19 -16.37
N GLY A 260 15.68 -17.49 -16.58
CA GLY A 260 16.41 -18.35 -17.52
C GLY A 260 17.76 -18.85 -17.00
N SER A 261 18.39 -19.76 -17.74
CA SER A 261 19.66 -20.39 -17.34
C SER A 261 20.62 -20.59 -18.54
N PRO A 262 21.94 -20.69 -18.32
CA PRO A 262 22.64 -20.50 -17.05
C PRO A 262 22.61 -19.03 -16.60
N GLY A 263 22.67 -18.81 -15.29
CA GLY A 263 22.92 -17.50 -14.69
C GLY A 263 24.41 -17.12 -14.63
N PRO A 264 24.73 -15.97 -14.00
CA PRO A 264 26.09 -15.44 -13.91
C PRO A 264 27.06 -16.36 -13.16
N SER A 265 28.32 -16.38 -13.58
CA SER A 265 29.39 -17.12 -12.89
C SER A 265 30.10 -16.31 -11.79
N ALA A 266 29.96 -14.98 -11.81
CA ALA A 266 30.50 -14.07 -10.81
C ALA A 266 29.41 -13.64 -9.81
N ASP A 267 29.84 -13.11 -8.66
CA ASP A 267 28.91 -12.54 -7.67
C ASP A 267 28.03 -11.46 -8.31
N THR A 268 26.73 -11.56 -8.01
CA THR A 268 25.68 -10.67 -8.52
C THR A 268 25.02 -9.98 -7.33
N TYR A 269 24.74 -8.68 -7.45
CA TYR A 269 24.31 -7.85 -6.32
C TYR A 269 23.01 -7.13 -6.62
N LEU A 270 22.09 -7.12 -5.65
CA LEU A 270 20.95 -6.22 -5.56
C LEU A 270 21.22 -5.23 -4.42
N HIS A 271 21.10 -3.94 -4.68
CA HIS A 271 21.24 -2.90 -3.66
C HIS A 271 19.90 -2.19 -3.47
N ALA A 272 19.51 -1.94 -2.23
CA ALA A 272 18.26 -1.30 -1.85
C ALA A 272 18.49 -0.18 -0.82
N ARG A 273 17.84 0.97 -0.98
CA ARG A 273 17.92 2.09 -0.02
C ARG A 273 16.64 2.92 -0.01
N ASN A 274 16.52 3.82 0.95
CA ASN A 274 15.38 4.74 1.06
C ASN A 274 14.01 4.03 1.06
N VAL A 275 13.96 2.80 1.60
CA VAL A 275 12.71 2.03 1.71
C VAL A 275 11.72 2.79 2.58
N TYR A 276 10.45 2.80 2.18
CA TYR A 276 9.43 3.54 2.87
C TYR A 276 8.09 2.83 2.77
N ILE A 277 7.44 2.68 3.92
CA ILE A 277 6.05 2.23 4.02
C ILE A 277 5.28 3.29 4.82
N GLY A 278 4.22 3.84 4.22
CA GLY A 278 3.31 4.78 4.87
C GLY A 278 1.86 4.43 4.60
N ARG A 279 0.95 4.98 5.39
CA ARG A 279 -0.50 4.73 5.26
C ARG A 279 -1.35 5.88 5.77
N THR A 280 -2.59 5.98 5.27
CA THR A 280 -3.63 6.77 5.95
C THR A 280 -4.16 5.99 7.15
N ARG A 281 -4.40 6.65 8.28
CA ARG A 281 -5.27 6.17 9.37
C ARG A 281 -6.56 7.00 9.39
N ASN A 282 -7.70 6.32 9.41
CA ASN A 282 -9.00 6.86 9.81
C ASN A 282 -9.26 6.59 11.31
N TYR A 283 -10.12 7.41 11.92
CA TYR A 283 -10.51 7.35 13.34
C TYR A 283 -12.01 7.21 13.51
#